data_AF-A0A6V7LUF0-F1
#
_entry.id   AF-A0A6V7LUF0-F1
#
_cell.length_a   1.000
_cell.length_b   1.000
_cell.length_c   1.000
_cell.angle_alpha   90.00
_cell.angle_beta   90.00
_cell.angle_gamma   90.00
#
_symmetry.space_group_name_H-M   'P 1'
#
loop_
_entity.id
_entity.type
_entity.pdbx_description
1 polymer ?
#
loop_
_entity_poly.entity_id
_entity_poly.type
_entity_poly.pdbx_seq_one_letter_code
_entity_poly.pdbx_strand_id
1 'polypeptide(L)'
;VTKLPYLDMVICETLRKYPPLPLLDRVADTNYRIPGSNIVINKGTPVFVSLLGLHYDPQYHKDPEKFNPERFSDENKEATKKAYYPFGDGPHACI
;
A
#
# COMPACT_ATOMS: atom_id res chain seq x y z
N VAL A 1 10.45 5.08 -18.95
CA VAL A 1 9.63 3.85 -18.83
C VAL A 1 8.42 3.83 -19.77
N THR A 2 8.02 4.96 -20.37
CA THR A 2 6.84 5.14 -21.26
C THR A 2 6.78 4.32 -22.56
N LYS A 3 7.69 3.36 -22.79
CA LYS A 3 7.70 2.49 -23.98
C LYS A 3 7.52 1.00 -23.68
N LEU A 4 7.47 0.60 -22.40
CA LEU A 4 7.40 -0.81 -21.98
C LEU A 4 6.32 -1.00 -20.89
N PRO A 5 5.02 -0.93 -21.25
CA PRO A 5 3.94 -0.98 -20.26
C PRO A 5 3.92 -2.29 -19.46
N TYR A 6 4.20 -3.43 -20.11
CA TYR A 6 4.22 -4.70 -19.40
C TYR A 6 5.38 -4.81 -18.39
N LEU A 7 6.54 -4.21 -18.70
CA LEU A 7 7.66 -4.16 -17.75
C LEU A 7 7.28 -3.35 -16.50
N ASP A 8 6.58 -2.23 -16.69
CA ASP A 8 6.08 -1.41 -15.59
C ASP A 8 5.11 -2.20 -14.69
N MET A 9 4.20 -2.96 -15.31
CA MET A 9 3.28 -3.86 -14.60
C MET A 9 4.02 -4.94 -13.80
N VAL A 10 5.08 -5.53 -14.37
CA VAL A 10 5.92 -6.53 -13.68
C VAL A 10 6.63 -5.89 -12.48
N ILE A 11 7.17 -4.69 -12.62
CA ILE A 11 7.79 -3.95 -11.51
C ILE A 11 6.75 -3.67 -10.42
N CYS A 12 5.55 -3.21 -10.80
CA CYS A 12 4.50 -2.89 -9.84
C CYS A 12 4.00 -4.13 -9.07
N GLU A 13 3.75 -5.25 -9.76
CA GLU A 13 3.34 -6.48 -9.10
C GLU A 13 4.44 -7.08 -8.23
N THR A 14 5.71 -6.89 -8.61
CA THR A 14 6.86 -7.26 -7.77
C THR A 14 6.86 -6.46 -6.46
N LEU A 15 6.70 -5.13 -6.55
CA LEU A 15 6.66 -4.25 -5.37
C LEU A 15 5.42 -4.49 -4.51
N ARG A 16 4.29 -4.91 -5.10
CA ARG A 16 3.12 -5.34 -4.33
C ARG A 16 3.43 -6.57 -3.50
N LYS A 17 3.94 -7.65 -4.11
CA LYS A 17 4.17 -8.92 -3.41
C LYS A 17 5.37 -8.89 -2.48
N TYR A 18 6.41 -8.16 -2.85
CA TYR A 18 7.68 -8.11 -2.13
C TYR A 18 8.10 -6.67 -1.89
N PRO A 19 7.33 -5.90 -1.09
CA PRO A 19 7.67 -4.51 -0.82
C PRO A 19 8.99 -4.46 -0.04
N PRO A 20 9.96 -3.62 -0.45
CA PRO A 20 11.21 -3.44 0.29
C PRO A 20 10.99 -3.02 1.75
N LEU A 21 9.92 -2.25 2.00
CA LEU A 21 9.45 -1.90 3.33
C LEU A 21 8.06 -2.51 3.56
N PRO A 22 7.93 -3.60 4.34
CA PRO A 22 6.64 -4.27 4.57
C PRO A 22 5.75 -3.55 5.59
N LEU A 23 6.30 -2.58 6.33
CA LEU A 23 5.61 -1.77 7.33
C LEU A 23 5.94 -0.30 7.10
N LEU A 24 4.95 0.58 7.23
CA LEU A 24 5.16 2.02 7.39
C LEU A 24 4.90 2.39 8.85
N ASP A 25 5.81 3.13 9.47
CA ASP A 25 5.72 3.53 10.86
C ASP A 25 5.52 5.04 11.01
N ARG A 26 4.75 5.44 12.03
CA ARG A 26 4.53 6.82 12.45
C ARG A 26 4.47 6.87 13.97
N VAL A 27 4.69 8.04 14.54
CA VAL A 27 4.39 8.32 15.95
C VAL A 27 3.33 9.41 15.98
N ALA A 28 2.25 9.18 16.74
CA ALA A 28 1.18 10.16 16.86
C ALA A 28 1.69 11.43 17.57
N ASP A 29 1.68 12.58 16.89
CA ASP A 29 2.10 13.85 17.51
C ASP A 29 0.98 14.47 18.38
N THR A 30 -0.26 14.06 18.20
CA THR A 30 -1.40 14.52 19.01
C THR A 30 -2.32 13.35 19.32
N ASN A 31 -3.21 13.51 20.30
CA ASN A 31 -4.27 12.53 20.53
C ASN A 31 -5.20 12.52 19.30
N TYR A 32 -5.32 11.36 18.65
CA TYR A 32 -6.09 11.20 17.41
C TYR A 32 -7.20 10.18 17.61
N ARG A 33 -8.46 10.61 17.44
CA ARG A 33 -9.61 9.70 17.40
C ARG A 33 -9.77 9.15 15.99
N ILE A 34 -9.71 7.83 15.84
CA ILE A 34 -9.91 7.18 14.54
C ILE A 34 -11.36 7.43 14.10
N PRO A 35 -11.60 8.03 12.92
CA PRO A 35 -12.93 8.32 12.41
C PRO A 35 -13.83 7.08 12.39
N GLY A 36 -15.09 7.23 12.79
CA GLY A 36 -16.05 6.12 12.85
C GLY A 36 -15.84 5.13 14.00
N SER A 37 -14.94 5.42 14.95
CA SER A 37 -14.69 4.55 16.11
C SER A 37 -14.61 5.33 17.43
N ASN A 38 -14.57 4.59 18.54
CA ASN A 38 -14.27 5.13 19.87
C ASN A 38 -12.79 4.95 20.26
N ILE A 39 -11.94 4.55 19.31
CA ILE A 39 -10.50 4.33 19.55
C ILE A 39 -9.78 5.67 19.46
N VAL A 40 -8.99 5.97 20.51
CA VAL A 40 -8.10 7.14 20.57
C VAL A 40 -6.66 6.65 20.60
N ILE A 41 -5.87 7.10 19.63
CA ILE A 41 -4.43 6.94 19.60
C ILE A 41 -3.84 8.10 20.40
N ASN A 42 -3.22 7.82 21.54
CA ASN A 42 -2.63 8.87 22.38
C ASN A 42 -1.35 9.42 21.74
N LYS A 43 -1.05 10.70 21.99
CA LYS A 43 0.23 11.32 21.62
C LYS A 43 1.40 10.45 22.11
N GLY A 44 2.40 10.28 21.26
CA GLY A 44 3.58 9.45 21.50
C GLY A 44 3.40 7.96 21.17
N THR A 45 2.18 7.52 20.80
CA THR A 45 1.94 6.12 20.43
C THR A 45 2.53 5.82 19.04
N PRO A 46 3.40 4.79 18.91
CA PRO A 46 3.81 4.28 17.61
C PRO A 46 2.64 3.61 16.88
N VAL A 47 2.51 3.89 15.59
CA VAL A 47 1.49 3.34 14.70
C VAL A 47 2.18 2.69 13.52
N PHE A 48 1.79 1.46 13.21
CA PHE A 48 2.35 0.70 12.10
C PHE A 48 1.24 0.34 11.11
N VAL A 49 1.44 0.70 9.85
CA VAL A 49 0.58 0.29 8.74
C VAL A 49 1.24 -0.90 8.06
N SER A 50 0.56 -2.04 8.04
CA SER A 50 1.07 -3.24 7.37
C SER A 50 0.85 -3.16 5.86
N LEU A 51 1.88 -2.76 5.12
CA LEU A 51 1.85 -2.82 3.66
C LEU A 51 1.79 -4.25 3.17
N LEU A 52 2.52 -5.17 3.81
CA LEU A 52 2.47 -6.58 3.43
C LEU A 52 1.06 -7.16 3.61
N GLY A 53 0.41 -6.89 4.75
CA GLY A 53 -0.97 -7.32 4.98
C GLY A 53 -1.94 -6.69 3.99
N LEU A 54 -1.84 -5.37 3.77
CA LEU A 54 -2.68 -4.63 2.83
C LEU A 54 -2.53 -5.15 1.39
N HIS A 55 -1.29 -5.36 0.95
CA HIS A 55 -0.98 -5.85 -0.39
C HIS A 55 -1.44 -7.30 -0.62
N TYR A 56 -1.64 -8.09 0.44
CA TYR A 56 -2.12 -9.47 0.36
C TYR A 56 -3.60 -9.62 0.72
N ASP A 57 -4.29 -8.53 1.03
CA ASP A 57 -5.70 -8.59 1.40
C ASP A 57 -6.59 -8.86 0.16
N PRO A 58 -7.33 -9.98 0.13
CA PRO A 58 -8.20 -10.33 -0.99
C PRO A 58 -9.35 -9.34 -1.21
N GLN A 59 -9.67 -8.50 -0.23
CA GLN A 59 -10.61 -7.38 -0.38
C GLN A 59 -10.15 -6.38 -1.45
N TYR A 60 -8.85 -6.16 -1.57
CA TYR A 60 -8.27 -5.19 -2.50
C TYR A 60 -7.59 -5.87 -3.70
N HIS A 61 -7.11 -7.11 -3.53
CA HIS A 61 -6.37 -7.82 -4.57
C HIS A 61 -6.91 -9.23 -4.78
N LYS A 62 -7.69 -9.45 -5.84
CA LYS A 62 -8.16 -10.80 -6.23
C LYS A 62 -6.99 -11.77 -6.42
N ASP A 63 -7.08 -12.96 -5.83
CA ASP A 63 -6.03 -13.99 -5.84
C ASP A 63 -4.65 -13.38 -5.46
N PRO A 64 -4.49 -12.81 -4.25
CA PRO A 64 -3.35 -11.96 -3.90
C PRO A 64 -2.01 -12.72 -3.89
N GLU A 65 -2.07 -14.03 -3.72
CA GLU A 65 -0.92 -14.93 -3.77
C GLU A 65 -0.37 -15.12 -5.19
N LYS A 66 -1.23 -15.00 -6.22
CA LYS A 66 -0.82 -15.15 -7.61
C LYS A 66 -0.06 -13.90 -8.06
N PHE A 67 1.15 -14.10 -8.61
CA PHE A 67 1.87 -13.06 -9.33
C PHE A 67 1.14 -12.80 -10.66
N ASN A 68 0.51 -11.63 -10.78
CA ASN A 68 -0.24 -11.24 -11.97
C ASN A 68 0.01 -9.76 -12.35
N PRO A 69 0.94 -9.48 -13.28
CA PRO A 69 1.23 -8.12 -13.75
C PRO A 69 -0.01 -7.37 -14.26
N GLU A 70 -0.94 -8.06 -14.93
CA GLU A 70 -2.16 -7.48 -15.51
C GLU A 70 -3.10 -6.82 -14.47
N ARG A 71 -2.84 -7.03 -13.17
CA ARG A 71 -3.48 -6.28 -12.08
C ARG A 71 -3.24 -4.76 -12.17
N PHE A 72 -2.15 -4.37 -12.81
CA PHE A 72 -1.74 -3.00 -13.06
C PHE A 72 -2.00 -2.55 -14.51
N SER A 73 -2.81 -3.29 -15.28
CA SER A 73 -3.29 -2.84 -16.59
C SER A 73 -4.16 -1.58 -16.46
N ASP A 74 -4.32 -0.84 -17.55
CA ASP A 74 -5.13 0.37 -17.55
C ASP A 74 -6.59 0.11 -17.16
N GLU A 75 -7.14 -1.07 -17.47
CA GLU A 75 -8.49 -1.49 -17.09
C GLU A 75 -8.61 -1.84 -15.60
N ASN A 76 -7.54 -2.36 -14.97
CA ASN A 76 -7.58 -2.92 -13.62
C ASN A 76 -6.99 -1.99 -12.53
N LYS A 77 -6.17 -1.01 -12.92
CA LYS A 77 -5.35 -0.20 -11.98
C LYS A 77 -6.16 0.56 -10.92
N GLU A 78 -7.39 0.98 -11.22
CA GLU A 78 -8.19 1.79 -10.28
C GLU A 78 -8.61 1.03 -9.02
N ALA A 79 -8.85 -0.29 -9.12
CA ALA A 79 -9.11 -1.12 -7.95
C ALA A 79 -7.85 -1.28 -7.08
N THR A 80 -6.69 -1.40 -7.72
CA THR A 80 -5.39 -1.65 -7.09
C THR A 80 -4.81 -0.40 -6.40
N LYS A 81 -5.08 0.80 -6.93
CA LYS A 81 -4.57 2.08 -6.38
C LYS A 81 -4.97 2.37 -4.93
N LYS A 82 -6.11 1.84 -4.46
CA LYS A 82 -6.62 2.10 -3.11
C LYS A 82 -5.81 1.42 -2.00
N ALA A 83 -4.98 0.44 -2.35
CA ALA A 83 -4.26 -0.42 -1.41
C ALA A 83 -2.82 -0.69 -1.86
N TYR A 84 -2.24 0.22 -2.65
CA TYR A 84 -0.91 0.05 -3.22
C TYR A 84 -0.03 1.26 -2.91
N TYR A 85 0.86 1.10 -1.94
CA TYR A 85 1.73 2.18 -1.43
C TYR A 85 3.19 1.72 -1.31
N PRO A 86 3.79 1.18 -2.40
CA PRO A 86 5.14 0.62 -2.37
C PRO A 86 6.22 1.66 -2.01
N PHE A 87 5.91 2.95 -2.18
CA PHE A 87 6.79 4.08 -1.92
C PHE A 87 6.24 5.01 -0.82
N GLY A 88 5.29 4.51 -0.02
CA GLY A 88 4.59 5.31 0.98
C GLY A 88 3.60 6.29 0.37
N ASP A 89 3.13 7.22 1.21
CA ASP A 89 2.21 8.29 0.83
C ASP A 89 2.44 9.52 1.73
N GLY A 90 1.97 10.69 1.28
CA GLY A 90 2.04 11.95 1.99
C GLY A 90 3.44 12.61 1.96
N PRO A 91 3.74 13.51 2.91
CA PRO A 91 4.92 14.37 2.87
C PRO A 91 6.26 13.63 3.07
N HIS A 92 6.22 12.36 3.45
CA HIS A 92 7.39 11.50 3.64
C HIS A 92 7.38 10.28 2.69
N ALA A 93 6.74 10.41 1.54
CA ALA A 93 6.86 9.43 0.46
C ALA A 93 8.30 9.42 -0.11
N CYS A 94 8.67 8.34 -0.80
CA CYS A 94 9.98 8.19 -1.44
C CYS A 94 10.27 9.35 -2.41
N ILE A 95 11.53 9.81 -2.44
CA ILE A 95 12.05 10.89 -3.32
C ILE A 95 12.83 10.35 -4.51
#